data_AF-R7H9F6-F1
#
_entry.id   AF-R7H9F6-F1
#
_cell.length_a   1.000
_cell.length_b   1.000
_cell.length_c   1.000
_cell.angle_alpha   90.00
_cell.angle_beta   90.00
_cell.angle_gamma   90.00
#
_symmetry.space_group_name_H-M   'P 1'
#
loop_
_entity.id
_entity.type
_entity.pdbx_description
1 polymer ?
#
loop_
_entity_poly.entity_id
_entity_poly.type
_entity_poly.pdbx_seq_one_letter_code
_entity_poly.pdbx_strand_id
1 'polypeptide(L)'
;MKREQIKKNKKKAGKRHKNLILLSLLALALTAGWYVFTTPSGKLLNTGAWFAAETDKSDTQEKQTLSAVTQKYSDETQYATGDYINVYHFLDTLEKVPNRGLQMKMGKDGCYQMNSNDDSRNFNILQLTDIHITGTEGSYKKDIQAIDTVYTMIQRTTPDFIVLTGDVIFGVDGYDANDGMRALNVVSKLMDTIGIPWTWTFGNHDHTFFDQFSSSTIAAMLAQSSTLRIYPKNETLSGYTNGIFKLCNKKGNLVMGLVMLDSGDRIFDENGGSLGYDYIRDDQVEWYAKQIGLLQGRYGADAKTLMFFHIPLQEYQTAWDTGTPVFGTKREAIDVSQMHSGIFSRALELKSTVAMFCGHDHVNDFGIYYEGIELVYGKSIDYIAYPGIENQKEQRGATLISVDSKSGYNITPLRFE
;
A
#
# COMPACT_ATOMS: atom_id res chain seq x y z
N MET A 1 -31.29 -56.58 4.79
CA MET A 1 -30.40 -55.53 5.36
C MET A 1 -30.12 -54.31 4.46
N LYS A 2 -30.18 -54.35 3.12
CA LYS A 2 -29.93 -53.15 2.27
C LYS A 2 -31.09 -52.12 2.16
N ARG A 3 -32.32 -52.45 2.56
CA ARG A 3 -33.50 -51.55 2.43
C ARG A 3 -33.72 -50.60 3.63
N GLU A 4 -33.17 -50.88 4.80
CA GLU A 4 -33.29 -49.98 5.97
C GLU A 4 -32.22 -48.88 6.01
N GLN A 5 -31.02 -49.14 5.48
CA GLN A 5 -29.95 -48.14 5.37
C GLN A 5 -30.35 -46.95 4.47
N ILE A 6 -31.08 -47.22 3.38
CA ILE A 6 -31.51 -46.20 2.41
C ILE A 6 -32.59 -45.26 2.99
N LYS A 7 -33.47 -45.78 3.87
CA LYS A 7 -34.48 -44.96 4.56
C LYS A 7 -33.87 -44.04 5.64
N LYS A 8 -32.80 -44.47 6.33
CA LYS A 8 -32.07 -43.63 7.29
C LYS A 8 -31.31 -42.47 6.60
N ASN A 9 -30.73 -42.70 5.42
CA ASN A 9 -29.98 -41.66 4.69
C ASN A 9 -30.89 -40.58 4.07
N LYS A 10 -32.08 -40.91 3.57
CA LYS A 10 -33.05 -39.90 3.08
C LYS A 10 -33.62 -39.01 4.19
N LYS A 11 -33.82 -39.53 5.40
CA LYS A 11 -34.28 -38.74 6.56
C LYS A 11 -33.20 -37.76 7.08
N LYS A 12 -31.91 -38.11 6.95
CA LYS A 12 -30.78 -37.25 7.34
C LYS A 12 -30.55 -36.11 6.32
N ALA A 13 -30.73 -36.37 5.03
CA ALA A 13 -30.62 -35.37 3.97
C ALA A 13 -31.74 -34.31 4.03
N GLY A 14 -32.99 -34.71 4.29
CA GLY A 14 -34.12 -33.79 4.43
C GLY A 14 -34.05 -32.85 5.66
N LYS A 15 -33.32 -33.25 6.73
CA LYS A 15 -33.11 -32.43 7.92
C LYS A 15 -31.98 -31.41 7.74
N ARG A 16 -30.94 -31.75 6.97
CA ARG A 16 -29.86 -30.82 6.60
C ARG A 16 -30.34 -29.72 5.65
N HIS A 17 -31.21 -30.03 4.70
CA HIS A 17 -31.73 -29.04 3.75
C HIS A 17 -32.68 -28.02 4.38
N LYS A 18 -33.48 -28.41 5.40
CA LYS A 18 -34.34 -27.48 6.15
C LYS A 18 -33.56 -26.52 7.06
N ASN A 19 -32.42 -26.95 7.63
CA ASN A 19 -31.58 -26.07 8.44
C ASN A 19 -30.81 -25.05 7.59
N LEU A 20 -30.42 -25.40 6.35
CA LEU A 20 -29.77 -24.47 5.40
C LEU A 20 -30.73 -23.40 4.87
N ILE A 21 -32.02 -23.71 4.71
CA ILE A 21 -33.06 -22.74 4.31
C ILE A 21 -33.43 -21.80 5.48
N LEU A 22 -33.41 -22.28 6.73
CA LEU A 22 -33.66 -21.44 7.90
C LEU A 22 -32.50 -20.48 8.19
N LEU A 23 -31.25 -20.92 7.99
CA LEU A 23 -30.04 -20.08 8.11
C LEU A 23 -29.94 -19.01 7.01
N SER A 24 -30.39 -19.31 5.79
CA SER A 24 -30.43 -18.32 4.70
C SER A 24 -31.56 -17.30 4.86
N LEU A 25 -32.70 -17.68 5.45
CA LEU A 25 -33.78 -16.73 5.78
C LEU A 25 -33.46 -15.84 7.00
N LEU A 26 -32.66 -16.31 7.96
CA LEU A 26 -32.12 -15.48 9.04
C LEU A 26 -31.03 -14.50 8.55
N ALA A 27 -30.21 -14.90 7.57
CA ALA A 27 -29.24 -14.01 6.93
C ALA A 27 -29.90 -12.93 6.03
N LEU A 28 -31.05 -13.24 5.41
CA LEU A 28 -31.85 -12.26 4.67
C LEU A 28 -32.68 -11.32 5.56
N ALA A 29 -33.02 -11.72 6.80
CA ALA A 29 -33.68 -10.84 7.76
C ALA A 29 -32.71 -9.86 8.46
N LEU A 30 -31.41 -10.19 8.52
CA LEU A 30 -30.37 -9.31 9.07
C LEU A 30 -29.81 -8.29 8.07
N THR A 31 -30.13 -8.42 6.78
CA THR A 31 -29.67 -7.51 5.71
C THR A 31 -30.70 -6.44 5.31
N ALA A 32 -31.90 -6.45 5.89
CA ALA A 32 -32.99 -5.50 5.57
C ALA A 32 -33.22 -4.40 6.63
N GLY A 33 -32.32 -4.24 7.62
CA GLY A 33 -32.51 -3.33 8.76
C GLY A 33 -31.53 -2.16 8.88
N TRP A 34 -30.73 -1.87 7.86
CA TRP A 34 -29.72 -0.79 7.90
C TRP A 34 -29.97 0.24 6.80
N TYR A 35 -31.09 0.95 6.90
CA TYR A 35 -31.26 2.27 6.32
C TYR A 35 -31.99 3.17 7.31
N VAL A 36 -31.47 4.39 7.45
CA VAL A 36 -31.99 5.53 8.21
C VAL A 36 -31.67 5.54 9.70
N PHE A 37 -30.61 6.27 10.08
CA PHE A 37 -30.71 7.34 11.08
C PHE A 37 -29.65 8.42 10.80
N THR A 38 -30.11 9.55 10.29
CA THR A 38 -29.45 10.84 10.44
C THR A 38 -29.54 11.26 11.91
N THR A 39 -28.43 11.64 12.54
CA THR A 39 -28.48 12.40 13.79
C THR A 39 -28.29 13.90 13.50
N PRO A 40 -29.22 14.77 13.94
CA PRO A 40 -29.07 16.21 13.83
C PRO A 40 -28.25 16.71 15.02
N SER A 41 -26.92 16.59 14.96
CA SER A 41 -26.03 17.46 15.74
C SER A 41 -24.62 17.42 15.16
N GLY A 42 -24.20 18.54 14.58
CA GLY A 42 -22.84 18.73 14.07
C GLY A 42 -21.81 18.78 15.20
N LYS A 43 -21.38 17.63 15.69
CA LYS A 43 -20.17 17.48 16.52
C LYS A 43 -19.25 16.45 15.89
N LEU A 44 -17.97 16.80 15.75
CA LEU A 44 -16.91 15.88 15.33
C LEU A 44 -16.91 14.64 16.24
N LEU A 45 -16.90 13.47 15.62
CA LEU A 45 -16.75 12.20 16.32
C LEU A 45 -15.31 12.06 16.83
N ASN A 46 -15.19 11.82 18.14
CA ASN A 46 -13.97 11.54 18.86
C ASN A 46 -13.48 10.12 18.51
N THR A 47 -12.22 9.95 18.12
CA THR A 47 -11.62 8.72 17.56
C THR A 47 -11.36 7.60 18.57
N GLY A 48 -12.08 7.56 19.70
CA GLY A 48 -11.71 6.73 20.85
C GLY A 48 -12.65 5.58 21.23
N ALA A 49 -13.68 5.24 20.46
CA ALA A 49 -14.68 4.26 20.91
C ALA A 49 -15.13 3.28 19.82
N TRP A 50 -14.25 2.36 19.45
CA TRP A 50 -14.58 1.16 18.67
C TRP A 50 -13.76 -0.06 19.13
N PHE A 51 -13.80 -0.40 20.41
CA PHE A 51 -13.17 -1.65 20.89
C PHE A 51 -14.01 -2.27 22.02
N ALA A 52 -14.96 -3.16 21.66
CA ALA A 52 -15.57 -4.09 22.61
C ALA A 52 -16.26 -5.26 21.88
N ALA A 53 -15.47 -6.32 21.62
CA ALA A 53 -15.81 -7.74 21.45
C ALA A 53 -14.66 -8.35 20.63
N GLU A 54 -13.96 -9.42 21.00
CA GLU A 54 -14.31 -10.64 21.72
C GLU A 54 -12.99 -11.23 22.27
N THR A 55 -12.97 -11.70 23.53
CA THR A 55 -11.73 -12.04 24.25
C THR A 55 -11.49 -13.55 24.30
N ASP A 56 -10.31 -13.99 23.86
CA ASP A 56 -9.67 -15.21 24.36
C ASP A 56 -8.18 -14.93 24.62
N LYS A 57 -7.56 -15.74 25.49
CA LYS A 57 -6.32 -15.48 26.27
C LYS A 57 -5.04 -14.90 25.61
N SER A 58 -4.99 -14.57 24.31
CA SER A 58 -3.89 -13.83 23.65
C SER A 58 -3.87 -12.32 23.97
N ASP A 59 -4.94 -11.84 24.57
CA ASP A 59 -5.31 -10.43 24.74
C ASP A 59 -4.40 -9.61 25.69
N THR A 60 -3.58 -10.24 26.56
CA THR A 60 -2.76 -9.45 27.52
C THR A 60 -1.51 -8.88 26.86
N GLN A 61 -0.83 -9.67 26.04
CA GLN A 61 0.36 -9.22 25.31
C GLN A 61 -0.05 -8.27 24.18
N GLU A 62 -1.16 -8.52 23.51
CA GLU A 62 -1.70 -7.63 22.48
C GLU A 62 -2.21 -6.31 23.07
N LYS A 63 -2.93 -6.30 24.19
CA LYS A 63 -3.29 -5.06 24.89
C LYS A 63 -2.08 -4.32 25.44
N GLN A 64 -1.05 -5.02 25.91
CA GLN A 64 0.21 -4.39 26.30
C GLN A 64 0.94 -3.80 25.09
N THR A 65 0.96 -4.48 23.95
CA THR A 65 1.53 -3.97 22.69
C THR A 65 0.72 -2.79 22.16
N LEU A 66 -0.60 -2.83 22.18
CA LEU A 66 -1.46 -1.73 21.75
C LEU A 66 -1.31 -0.51 22.69
N SER A 67 -1.37 -0.73 24.01
CA SER A 67 -1.12 0.31 25.00
C SER A 67 0.29 0.87 24.88
N ALA A 68 1.30 0.02 24.61
CA ALA A 68 2.67 0.45 24.35
C ALA A 68 2.75 1.25 23.05
N VAL A 69 2.31 0.74 21.90
CA VAL A 69 2.30 1.47 20.61
C VAL A 69 1.68 2.86 20.76
N THR A 70 0.56 2.97 21.50
CA THR A 70 -0.15 4.24 21.70
C THR A 70 0.56 5.18 22.69
N GLN A 71 1.28 4.66 23.68
CA GLN A 71 1.96 5.46 24.73
C GLN A 71 3.43 5.80 24.36
N LYS A 72 4.07 4.95 23.55
CA LYS A 72 5.52 4.85 23.41
C LYS A 72 6.08 5.75 22.29
N TYR A 73 5.31 6.12 21.26
CA TYR A 73 5.81 7.02 20.18
C TYR A 73 5.88 8.50 20.55
N SER A 74 5.37 8.90 21.72
CA SER A 74 5.47 10.28 22.21
C SER A 74 6.85 10.63 22.79
N ASP A 75 7.71 9.63 23.01
CA ASP A 75 9.05 9.80 23.53
C ASP A 75 10.09 9.25 22.54
N GLU A 76 10.51 10.10 21.60
CA GLU A 76 11.54 9.79 20.59
C GLU A 76 12.86 9.31 21.23
N THR A 77 13.10 9.64 22.50
CA THR A 77 14.35 9.33 23.21
C THR A 77 14.61 7.84 23.38
N GLN A 78 13.58 6.99 23.31
CA GLN A 78 13.76 5.55 23.50
C GLN A 78 14.32 4.82 22.28
N TYR A 79 14.14 5.38 21.08
CA TYR A 79 14.62 4.80 19.82
C TYR A 79 15.95 5.43 19.41
N ALA A 80 16.27 6.58 19.98
CA ALA A 80 17.54 7.28 19.87
C ALA A 80 18.60 6.65 20.80
N THR A 81 18.93 5.38 20.58
CA THR A 81 19.98 4.66 21.33
C THR A 81 21.31 4.65 20.58
N GLY A 82 22.40 4.37 21.31
CA GLY A 82 23.69 4.03 20.73
C GLY A 82 24.20 5.03 19.69
N ASP A 83 24.66 4.51 18.55
CA ASP A 83 25.03 5.31 17.39
C ASP A 83 23.81 5.68 16.54
N TYR A 84 22.69 4.96 16.68
CA TYR A 84 21.46 5.22 15.95
C TYR A 84 20.83 6.58 16.27
N ILE A 85 21.16 7.20 17.41
CA ILE A 85 20.80 8.60 17.71
C ILE A 85 21.20 9.58 16.61
N ASN A 86 22.25 9.28 15.84
CA ASN A 86 22.69 10.11 14.72
C ASN A 86 21.64 10.21 13.60
N VAL A 87 20.78 9.19 13.43
CA VAL A 87 19.67 9.23 12.46
C VAL A 87 18.65 10.29 12.89
N TYR A 88 18.33 10.34 14.19
CA TYR A 88 17.42 11.34 14.74
C TYR A 88 17.99 12.75 14.68
N HIS A 89 19.28 12.91 14.99
CA HIS A 89 19.95 14.19 14.79
C HIS A 89 19.91 14.65 13.33
N PHE A 90 20.05 13.73 12.36
CA PHE A 90 19.89 14.08 10.96
C PHE A 90 18.45 14.49 10.63
N LEU A 91 17.44 13.73 11.08
CA LEU A 91 16.03 14.08 10.91
C LEU A 91 15.69 15.46 11.49
N ASP A 92 16.25 15.83 12.63
CA ASP A 92 16.03 17.13 13.28
C ASP A 92 16.62 18.31 12.48
N THR A 93 17.50 18.06 11.51
CA THR A 93 18.01 19.09 10.59
C THR A 93 17.09 19.33 9.39
N LEU A 94 16.12 18.45 9.15
CA LEU A 94 15.25 18.51 7.98
C LEU A 94 14.12 19.52 8.20
N GLU A 95 13.75 20.22 7.14
CA GLU A 95 12.65 21.17 7.16
C GLU A 95 11.45 20.68 6.33
N LYS A 96 10.27 21.21 6.65
CA LYS A 96 9.07 21.01 5.85
C LYS A 96 9.29 21.43 4.40
N VAL A 97 8.86 20.61 3.46
CA VAL A 97 8.99 20.92 2.02
C VAL A 97 7.80 21.79 1.57
N PRO A 98 8.04 23.00 1.04
CA PRO A 98 6.96 23.83 0.52
C PRO A 98 6.29 23.17 -0.70
N ASN A 99 4.98 23.02 -0.66
CA ASN A 99 4.17 22.56 -1.80
C ASN A 99 2.85 23.35 -1.91
N ARG A 100 1.93 22.89 -2.77
CA ARG A 100 0.63 23.55 -2.98
C ARG A 100 -0.32 23.47 -1.79
N GLY A 101 0.00 22.71 -0.75
CA GLY A 101 -0.83 22.52 0.44
C GLY A 101 -2.11 21.74 0.18
N LEU A 102 -2.20 21.01 -0.94
CA LEU A 102 -3.38 20.20 -1.25
C LEU A 102 -3.57 19.10 -0.20
N GLN A 103 -4.83 18.85 0.14
CA GLN A 103 -5.17 17.90 1.19
C GLN A 103 -5.79 16.65 0.57
N MET A 104 -5.28 15.48 0.94
CA MET A 104 -5.91 14.20 0.66
C MET A 104 -6.83 13.84 1.84
N LYS A 105 -8.15 13.92 1.64
CA LYS A 105 -9.15 13.76 2.71
C LYS A 105 -10.12 12.63 2.39
N MET A 106 -10.55 11.89 3.41
CA MET A 106 -11.57 10.86 3.25
C MET A 106 -12.90 11.49 2.82
N GLY A 107 -13.41 11.09 1.66
CA GLY A 107 -14.71 11.49 1.14
C GLY A 107 -15.87 10.75 1.82
N LYS A 108 -17.09 11.24 1.60
CA LYS A 108 -18.33 10.59 2.10
C LYS A 108 -18.59 9.23 1.45
N ASP A 109 -17.97 8.98 0.30
CA ASP A 109 -18.01 7.71 -0.42
C ASP A 109 -16.98 6.70 0.09
N GLY A 110 -16.30 7.01 1.21
CA GLY A 110 -15.28 6.14 1.78
C GLY A 110 -14.01 6.07 0.92
N CYS A 111 -13.81 7.03 0.00
CA CYS A 111 -12.59 7.14 -0.80
C CYS A 111 -11.85 8.44 -0.49
N TYR A 112 -10.54 8.36 -0.27
CA TYR A 112 -9.69 9.54 -0.20
C TYR A 112 -9.76 10.36 -1.50
N GLN A 113 -9.80 11.68 -1.35
CA GLN A 113 -9.91 12.63 -2.44
C GLN A 113 -9.04 13.86 -2.19
N MET A 114 -8.31 14.26 -3.21
CA MET A 114 -7.59 15.52 -3.30
C MET A 114 -8.21 16.36 -4.43
N ASN A 115 -8.56 17.61 -4.12
CA ASN A 115 -9.08 18.55 -5.10
C ASN A 115 -8.01 19.57 -5.48
N SER A 116 -7.88 19.85 -6.77
CA SER A 116 -7.02 20.94 -7.25
C SER A 116 -7.56 22.28 -6.75
N ASN A 117 -6.65 23.21 -6.47
CA ASN A 117 -6.95 24.62 -6.26
C ASN A 117 -6.76 25.47 -7.54
N ASP A 118 -6.15 24.88 -8.58
CA ASP A 118 -5.80 25.49 -9.86
C ASP A 118 -5.72 24.39 -10.93
N ASP A 119 -6.73 24.32 -11.80
CA ASP A 119 -6.85 23.28 -12.84
C ASP A 119 -5.85 23.49 -14.01
N SER A 120 -5.11 24.61 -14.04
CA SER A 120 -4.02 24.83 -15.01
C SER A 120 -2.71 24.17 -14.60
N ARG A 121 -2.59 23.76 -13.33
CA ARG A 121 -1.43 23.07 -12.79
C ARG A 121 -1.68 21.57 -12.71
N ASN A 122 -0.69 20.80 -13.13
CA ASN A 122 -0.71 19.34 -13.01
C ASN A 122 -0.66 18.93 -11.53
N PHE A 123 -1.26 17.79 -11.22
CA PHE A 123 -0.95 17.06 -10.00
C PHE A 123 0.40 16.37 -10.16
N ASN A 124 1.27 16.53 -9.17
CA ASN A 124 2.53 15.81 -9.11
C ASN A 124 2.46 14.71 -8.05
N ILE A 125 2.56 13.45 -8.47
CA ILE A 125 2.66 12.29 -7.59
C ILE A 125 4.09 11.78 -7.64
N LEU A 126 4.75 11.63 -6.49
CA LEU A 126 6.08 11.02 -6.42
C LEU A 126 5.96 9.57 -5.96
N GLN A 127 6.39 8.64 -6.79
CA GLN A 127 6.59 7.25 -6.39
C GLN A 127 8.00 7.11 -5.80
N LEU A 128 8.07 6.51 -4.61
CA LEU A 128 9.30 6.09 -3.96
C LEU A 128 9.16 4.60 -3.61
N THR A 129 10.24 3.83 -3.72
CA THR A 129 10.19 2.38 -3.54
C THR A 129 11.51 1.87 -2.98
N ASP A 130 11.46 0.74 -2.26
CA ASP A 130 12.66 0.00 -1.84
C ASP A 130 13.62 0.89 -1.03
N ILE A 131 13.05 1.59 -0.03
CA ILE A 131 13.77 2.53 0.85
C ILE A 131 14.66 1.76 1.83
N HIS A 132 14.15 0.63 2.32
CA HIS A 132 14.86 -0.31 3.18
C HIS A 132 15.46 0.31 4.45
N ILE A 133 14.68 1.08 5.21
CA ILE A 133 15.11 1.56 6.52
C ILE A 133 15.19 0.37 7.49
N THR A 134 16.34 0.19 8.12
CA THR A 134 16.56 -0.98 8.99
C THR A 134 16.23 -0.76 10.46
N GLY A 135 16.48 0.44 10.98
CA GLY A 135 16.38 0.65 12.43
C GLY A 135 17.57 0.11 13.23
N THR A 136 18.63 -0.41 12.57
CA THR A 136 19.72 -1.13 13.25
C THR A 136 20.97 -0.28 13.49
N GLU A 137 21.61 -0.46 14.65
CA GLU A 137 22.86 0.23 15.03
C GLU A 137 23.99 -0.01 14.00
N GLY A 138 24.06 -1.19 13.39
CA GLY A 138 25.10 -1.51 12.40
C GLY A 138 24.94 -0.77 11.06
N SER A 139 23.72 -0.34 10.74
CA SER A 139 23.35 0.16 9.41
C SER A 139 22.88 1.61 9.42
N TYR A 140 22.94 2.32 10.56
CA TYR A 140 22.39 3.67 10.71
C TYR A 140 22.89 4.67 9.64
N LYS A 141 24.14 4.53 9.16
CA LYS A 141 24.69 5.38 8.10
C LYS A 141 23.96 5.18 6.77
N LYS A 142 23.58 3.93 6.45
CA LYS A 142 22.79 3.60 5.26
C LYS A 142 21.37 4.14 5.39
N ASP A 143 20.78 4.05 6.58
CA ASP A 143 19.47 4.66 6.87
C ASP A 143 19.52 6.19 6.67
N ILE A 144 20.58 6.89 7.12
CA ILE A 144 20.78 8.33 6.84
C ILE A 144 20.85 8.60 5.32
N GLN A 145 21.57 7.78 4.55
CA GLN A 145 21.68 7.96 3.10
C GLN A 145 20.34 7.76 2.38
N ALA A 146 19.54 6.77 2.82
CA ALA A 146 18.20 6.55 2.30
C ALA A 146 17.28 7.73 2.63
N ILE A 147 17.30 8.24 3.87
CA ILE A 147 16.54 9.42 4.30
C ILE A 147 16.94 10.66 3.47
N ASP A 148 18.24 10.88 3.27
CA ASP A 148 18.75 12.00 2.47
C ASP A 148 18.27 11.94 1.01
N THR A 149 18.26 10.73 0.43
CA THR A 149 17.72 10.51 -0.91
C THR A 149 16.24 10.82 -0.98
N VAL A 150 15.43 10.28 -0.05
CA VAL A 150 13.98 10.55 0.03
C VAL A 150 13.74 12.05 0.14
N TYR A 151 14.41 12.70 1.09
CA TYR A 151 14.24 14.13 1.35
C TYR A 151 14.61 14.98 0.14
N THR A 152 15.77 14.71 -0.48
CA THR A 152 16.26 15.43 -1.65
C THR A 152 15.33 15.26 -2.86
N MET A 153 14.82 14.05 -3.10
CA MET A 153 13.86 13.80 -4.19
C MET A 153 12.55 14.55 -4.00
N ILE A 154 12.05 14.59 -2.77
CA ILE A 154 10.84 15.32 -2.44
C ILE A 154 11.07 16.84 -2.55
N GLN A 155 12.21 17.36 -2.06
CA GLN A 155 12.56 18.78 -2.20
C GLN A 155 12.66 19.21 -3.67
N ARG A 156 13.30 18.41 -4.52
CA ARG A 156 13.48 18.72 -5.95
C ARG A 156 12.17 18.71 -6.74
N THR A 157 11.17 17.96 -6.29
CA THR A 157 9.91 17.75 -7.04
C THR A 157 8.72 18.48 -6.45
N THR A 158 8.72 18.79 -5.16
CA THR A 158 7.62 19.44 -4.42
C THR A 158 6.26 18.80 -4.72
N PRO A 159 6.09 17.47 -4.53
CA PRO A 159 4.91 16.76 -4.99
C PRO A 159 3.66 17.16 -4.21
N ASP A 160 2.51 16.92 -4.83
CA ASP A 160 1.19 17.08 -4.19
C ASP A 160 0.85 15.85 -3.34
N PHE A 161 1.30 14.66 -3.77
CA PHE A 161 1.05 13.39 -3.10
C PHE A 161 2.24 12.44 -3.29
N ILE A 162 2.49 11.56 -2.32
CA ILE A 162 3.57 10.57 -2.38
C ILE A 162 2.98 9.17 -2.27
N VAL A 163 3.46 8.24 -3.09
CA VAL A 163 3.08 6.82 -3.06
C VAL A 163 4.33 6.00 -2.79
N LEU A 164 4.37 5.30 -1.65
CA LEU A 164 5.42 4.33 -1.36
C LEU A 164 5.00 2.95 -1.88
N THR A 165 5.76 2.38 -2.81
CA THR A 165 5.45 1.08 -3.45
C THR A 165 6.20 -0.09 -2.82
N GLY A 166 6.17 -0.17 -1.49
CA GLY A 166 6.68 -1.31 -0.73
C GLY A 166 8.16 -1.25 -0.39
N ASP A 167 8.54 -2.20 0.48
CA ASP A 167 9.88 -2.40 1.05
C ASP A 167 10.47 -1.10 1.61
N VAL A 168 9.66 -0.47 2.47
CA VAL A 168 10.02 0.72 3.21
C VAL A 168 10.81 0.35 4.46
N ILE A 169 10.42 -0.74 5.12
CA ILE A 169 11.07 -1.30 6.30
C ILE A 169 11.82 -2.57 5.90
N PHE A 170 13.08 -2.71 6.33
CA PHE A 170 13.91 -3.86 6.00
C PHE A 170 14.43 -4.59 7.25
N GLY A 171 14.19 -5.90 7.31
CA GLY A 171 14.78 -6.77 8.31
C GLY A 171 16.16 -7.27 7.87
N VAL A 172 17.22 -6.91 8.60
CA VAL A 172 18.56 -7.50 8.44
C VAL A 172 18.75 -8.72 9.36
N ASP A 173 19.79 -9.53 9.16
CA ASP A 173 20.07 -10.66 10.06
C ASP A 173 20.26 -10.18 11.52
N GLY A 174 19.54 -10.83 12.46
CA GLY A 174 19.52 -10.43 13.88
C GLY A 174 18.48 -9.37 14.25
N TYR A 175 17.62 -8.98 13.29
CA TYR A 175 16.51 -8.06 13.47
C TYR A 175 15.52 -8.55 14.52
N ASP A 176 15.40 -7.79 15.61
CA ASP A 176 14.33 -7.97 16.58
C ASP A 176 13.18 -6.99 16.29
N ALA A 177 12.02 -7.22 16.92
CA ALA A 177 10.85 -6.38 16.70
C ALA A 177 11.06 -4.89 17.06
N ASN A 178 12.08 -4.54 17.86
CA ASN A 178 12.35 -3.15 18.22
C ASN A 178 12.99 -2.37 17.06
N ASP A 179 13.81 -3.03 16.25
CA ASP A 179 14.44 -2.41 15.09
C ASP A 179 13.40 -2.02 14.03
N GLY A 180 12.42 -2.89 13.76
CA GLY A 180 11.30 -2.53 12.87
C GLY A 180 10.41 -1.42 13.40
N MET A 181 10.14 -1.42 14.71
CA MET A 181 9.41 -0.33 15.35
C MET A 181 10.16 1.01 15.27
N ARG A 182 11.50 0.97 15.34
CA ARG A 182 12.38 2.12 15.17
C ARG A 182 12.42 2.58 13.71
N ALA A 183 12.49 1.66 12.75
CA ALA A 183 12.43 1.97 11.31
C ALA A 183 11.11 2.66 10.95
N LEU A 184 9.97 2.12 11.40
CA LEU A 184 8.67 2.75 11.22
C LEU A 184 8.63 4.17 11.83
N ASN A 185 9.35 4.40 12.93
CA ASN A 185 9.37 5.68 13.63
C ASN A 185 10.11 6.71 12.81
N VAL A 186 11.29 6.33 12.32
CA VAL A 186 12.11 7.15 11.43
C VAL A 186 11.31 7.54 10.19
N VAL A 187 10.64 6.60 9.53
CA VAL A 187 9.83 6.87 8.34
C VAL A 187 8.67 7.81 8.67
N SER A 188 7.94 7.55 9.75
CA SER A 188 6.81 8.40 10.17
C SER A 188 7.26 9.83 10.49
N LYS A 189 8.37 9.97 11.24
CA LYS A 189 8.96 11.28 11.59
C LYS A 189 9.45 12.02 10.35
N LEU A 190 10.14 11.34 9.44
CA LEU A 190 10.58 11.91 8.17
C LEU A 190 9.42 12.48 7.37
N MET A 191 8.39 11.66 7.12
CA MET A 191 7.27 12.04 6.27
C MET A 191 6.40 13.13 6.92
N ASP A 192 6.21 13.08 8.23
CA ASP A 192 5.50 14.13 8.98
C ASP A 192 6.28 15.46 9.00
N THR A 193 7.60 15.40 9.13
CA THR A 193 8.48 16.59 9.03
C THR A 193 8.39 17.23 7.65
N ILE A 194 8.44 16.41 6.59
CA ILE A 194 8.27 16.84 5.20
C ILE A 194 6.90 17.47 4.97
N GLY A 195 5.84 16.93 5.57
CA GLY A 195 4.51 17.53 5.64
C GLY A 195 3.64 17.34 4.38
N ILE A 196 4.01 16.42 3.49
CA ILE A 196 3.25 16.11 2.25
C ILE A 196 2.41 14.85 2.50
N PRO A 197 1.11 14.83 2.13
CA PRO A 197 0.29 13.64 2.30
C PRO A 197 0.84 12.47 1.48
N TRP A 198 0.85 11.28 2.06
CA TRP A 198 1.39 10.08 1.43
C TRP A 198 0.54 8.84 1.69
N THR A 199 0.75 7.81 0.90
CA THR A 199 0.19 6.46 1.07
C THR A 199 1.28 5.42 0.85
N TRP A 200 0.98 4.17 1.19
CA TRP A 200 1.91 3.05 1.16
C TRP A 200 1.19 1.76 0.79
N THR A 201 1.70 1.04 -0.21
CA THR A 201 1.41 -0.37 -0.45
C THR A 201 2.53 -1.20 0.15
N PHE A 202 2.19 -2.26 0.88
CA PHE A 202 3.21 -3.08 1.53
C PHE A 202 4.01 -3.87 0.50
N GLY A 203 5.30 -4.03 0.77
CA GLY A 203 6.16 -5.01 0.13
C GLY A 203 6.42 -6.22 1.02
N ASN A 204 7.15 -7.20 0.50
CA ASN A 204 7.46 -8.43 1.22
C ASN A 204 8.27 -8.21 2.51
N HIS A 205 9.18 -7.23 2.51
CA HIS A 205 9.94 -6.89 3.72
C HIS A 205 9.11 -6.13 4.74
N ASP A 206 8.15 -5.32 4.27
CA ASP A 206 7.17 -4.69 5.16
C ASP A 206 6.34 -5.79 5.85
N HIS A 207 5.83 -6.76 5.09
CA HIS A 207 5.10 -7.91 5.62
C HIS A 207 5.90 -8.73 6.63
N THR A 208 7.19 -9.00 6.34
CA THR A 208 8.09 -9.71 7.27
C THR A 208 8.08 -9.07 8.66
N PHE A 209 7.93 -7.75 8.74
CA PHE A 209 7.79 -7.02 10.00
C PHE A 209 6.35 -6.98 10.53
N PHE A 210 5.36 -6.66 9.68
CA PHE A 210 3.98 -6.43 10.15
C PHE A 210 3.19 -7.69 10.45
N ASP A 211 3.47 -8.82 9.81
CA ASP A 211 2.69 -10.05 9.94
C ASP A 211 2.78 -10.70 11.33
N GLN A 212 3.71 -10.24 12.17
CA GLN A 212 3.78 -10.63 13.58
C GLN A 212 2.75 -9.89 14.47
N PHE A 213 2.03 -8.90 13.94
CA PHE A 213 1.05 -8.09 14.66
C PHE A 213 -0.38 -8.30 14.13
N SER A 214 -1.38 -8.04 14.97
CA SER A 214 -2.78 -8.06 14.55
C SER A 214 -3.12 -6.86 13.66
N SER A 215 -4.16 -6.98 12.83
CA SER A 215 -4.65 -5.90 11.96
C SER A 215 -4.95 -4.61 12.74
N SER A 216 -5.48 -4.72 13.97
CA SER A 216 -5.78 -3.58 14.84
C SER A 216 -4.50 -2.90 15.35
N THR A 217 -3.48 -3.68 15.68
CA THR A 217 -2.17 -3.19 16.10
C THR A 217 -1.46 -2.48 14.94
N ILE A 218 -1.45 -3.08 13.75
CA ILE A 218 -0.90 -2.45 12.53
C ILE A 218 -1.62 -1.13 12.27
N ALA A 219 -2.95 -1.10 12.29
CA ALA A 219 -3.71 0.12 12.09
C ALA A 219 -3.36 1.21 13.12
N ALA A 220 -3.15 0.85 14.39
CA ALA A 220 -2.74 1.78 15.44
C ALA A 220 -1.30 2.30 15.26
N MET A 221 -0.38 1.47 14.75
CA MET A 221 0.98 1.86 14.40
C MET A 221 0.99 2.86 13.24
N LEU A 222 0.24 2.57 12.17
CA LEU A 222 0.15 3.45 11.00
C LEU A 222 -0.54 4.77 11.31
N ALA A 223 -1.56 4.77 12.18
CA ALA A 223 -2.30 5.96 12.58
C ALA A 223 -1.46 7.03 13.31
N GLN A 224 -0.22 6.72 13.69
CA GLN A 224 0.67 7.67 14.36
C GLN A 224 1.18 8.76 13.42
N SER A 225 1.33 8.49 12.12
CA SER A 225 1.71 9.52 11.15
C SER A 225 0.52 10.43 10.84
N SER A 226 0.69 11.73 11.08
CA SER A 226 -0.32 12.74 10.79
C SER A 226 -0.51 13.02 9.29
N THR A 227 0.49 12.67 8.47
CA THR A 227 0.50 12.87 7.03
C THR A 227 0.12 11.62 6.22
N LEU A 228 0.19 10.43 6.83
CA LEU A 228 -0.21 9.17 6.19
C LEU A 228 -1.71 9.13 5.91
N ARG A 229 -2.08 8.68 4.71
CA ARG A 229 -3.44 8.41 4.27
C ARG A 229 -3.50 6.97 3.81
N ILE A 230 -4.15 6.14 4.61
CA ILE A 230 -4.22 4.70 4.34
C ILE A 230 -5.59 4.17 4.71
N TYR A 231 -5.96 3.06 4.08
CA TYR A 231 -7.18 2.32 4.40
C TYR A 231 -6.88 1.29 5.49
N PRO A 232 -7.80 1.09 6.44
CA PRO A 232 -7.68 -0.04 7.36
C PRO A 232 -7.83 -1.35 6.58
N LYS A 233 -7.28 -2.43 7.14
CA LYS A 233 -7.44 -3.77 6.58
C LYS A 233 -8.90 -4.09 6.36
N ASN A 234 -9.23 -4.55 5.15
CA ASN A 234 -10.51 -5.17 4.87
C ASN A 234 -10.36 -6.68 5.07
N GLU A 235 -10.98 -7.24 6.11
CA GLU A 235 -10.86 -8.66 6.45
C GLU A 235 -11.42 -9.61 5.38
N THR A 236 -12.13 -9.09 4.36
CA THR A 236 -12.57 -9.89 3.20
C THR A 236 -11.65 -9.79 1.99
N LEU A 237 -10.52 -9.06 2.10
CA LEU A 237 -9.53 -8.89 1.06
C LEU A 237 -8.15 -9.27 1.57
N SER A 238 -7.37 -9.89 0.69
CA SER A 238 -5.97 -10.19 0.90
C SER A 238 -5.15 -8.90 1.02
N GLY A 239 -4.15 -8.91 1.91
CA GLY A 239 -3.30 -7.75 2.20
C GLY A 239 -3.91 -6.75 3.19
N TYR A 240 -3.15 -5.69 3.51
CA TYR A 240 -3.50 -4.72 4.56
C TYR A 240 -4.07 -3.41 4.04
N THR A 241 -3.63 -2.93 2.87
CA THR A 241 -3.72 -1.49 2.53
C THR A 241 -4.29 -1.20 1.13
N ASN A 242 -5.16 -2.09 0.64
CA ASN A 242 -5.86 -1.91 -0.65
C ASN A 242 -6.80 -0.69 -0.63
N GLY A 243 -6.83 0.11 -1.70
CA GLY A 243 -7.74 1.25 -1.77
C GLY A 243 -7.63 2.13 -3.01
N ILE A 244 -8.53 3.11 -3.13
CA ILE A 244 -8.53 4.08 -4.24
C ILE A 244 -8.41 5.50 -3.71
N PHE A 245 -7.45 6.26 -4.22
CA PHE A 245 -7.32 7.70 -3.99
C PHE A 245 -7.76 8.45 -5.24
N LYS A 246 -8.50 9.53 -5.10
CA LYS A 246 -9.00 10.32 -6.24
C LYS A 246 -8.27 11.65 -6.33
N LEU A 247 -7.77 11.97 -7.50
CA LEU A 247 -7.39 13.32 -7.89
C LEU A 247 -8.57 13.93 -8.64
N CYS A 248 -9.02 15.10 -8.18
CA CYS A 248 -10.20 15.76 -8.70
C CYS A 248 -9.90 17.23 -9.04
N ASN A 249 -10.54 17.77 -10.06
CA ASN A 249 -10.42 19.19 -10.38
C ASN A 249 -11.16 20.07 -9.36
N LYS A 250 -11.10 21.40 -9.51
CA LYS A 250 -11.78 22.36 -8.60
C LYS A 250 -13.28 22.12 -8.46
N LYS A 251 -13.93 21.54 -9.48
CA LYS A 251 -15.37 21.23 -9.49
C LYS A 251 -15.70 19.88 -8.86
N GLY A 252 -14.70 19.10 -8.46
CA GLY A 252 -14.87 17.77 -7.89
C GLY A 252 -15.06 16.65 -8.92
N ASN A 253 -14.84 16.91 -10.21
CA ASN A 253 -14.82 15.86 -11.23
C ASN A 253 -13.51 15.07 -11.12
N LEU A 254 -13.57 13.76 -11.36
CA LEU A 254 -12.39 12.91 -11.38
C LEU A 254 -11.44 13.34 -12.50
N VAL A 255 -10.17 13.51 -12.14
CA VAL A 255 -9.04 13.68 -13.06
C VAL A 255 -8.30 12.35 -13.20
N MET A 256 -7.99 11.67 -12.10
CA MET A 256 -7.34 10.36 -12.12
C MET A 256 -7.62 9.62 -10.81
N GLY A 257 -7.93 8.33 -10.87
CA GLY A 257 -7.89 7.46 -9.70
C GLY A 257 -6.52 6.83 -9.51
N LEU A 258 -6.09 6.63 -8.27
CA LEU A 258 -4.85 5.94 -7.91
C LEU A 258 -5.25 4.69 -7.12
N VAL A 259 -5.03 3.52 -7.71
CA VAL A 259 -5.39 2.21 -7.14
C VAL A 259 -4.17 1.66 -6.43
N MET A 260 -4.29 1.41 -5.14
CA MET A 260 -3.29 0.74 -4.32
C MET A 260 -3.70 -0.72 -4.15
N LEU A 261 -2.80 -1.63 -4.48
CA LEU A 261 -2.97 -3.07 -4.25
C LEU A 261 -1.77 -3.61 -3.48
N ASP A 262 -2.06 -4.43 -2.48
CA ASP A 262 -1.06 -5.12 -1.69
C ASP A 262 -0.72 -6.46 -2.37
N SER A 263 0.52 -6.62 -2.85
CA SER A 263 0.95 -7.82 -3.56
C SER A 263 1.40 -8.96 -2.63
N GLY A 264 1.40 -8.74 -1.31
CA GLY A 264 1.77 -9.72 -0.30
C GLY A 264 3.28 -9.89 -0.09
N ASP A 265 3.63 -10.98 0.60
CA ASP A 265 5.00 -11.39 0.90
C ASP A 265 5.43 -12.58 0.04
N ARG A 266 5.34 -13.78 0.61
CA ARG A 266 5.69 -15.04 0.01
C ARG A 266 4.57 -16.02 0.24
N ILE A 267 4.46 -16.97 -0.68
CA ILE A 267 3.58 -18.11 -0.51
C ILE A 267 4.37 -19.18 0.24
N PHE A 268 3.82 -19.68 1.34
CA PHE A 268 4.42 -20.76 2.11
C PHE A 268 3.60 -22.03 1.97
N ASP A 269 4.28 -23.18 1.90
CA ASP A 269 3.65 -24.49 2.00
C ASP A 269 3.30 -24.84 3.45
N GLU A 270 2.64 -25.98 3.66
CA GLU A 270 2.21 -26.46 4.98
C GLU A 270 3.36 -26.73 5.96
N ASN A 271 4.59 -26.87 5.46
CA ASN A 271 5.81 -27.12 6.23
C ASN A 271 6.63 -25.84 6.44
N GLY A 272 6.14 -24.68 5.98
CA GLY A 272 6.85 -23.40 6.04
C GLY A 272 7.91 -23.20 4.96
N GLY A 273 7.94 -24.06 3.94
CA GLY A 273 8.79 -23.89 2.76
C GLY A 273 8.25 -22.78 1.85
N SER A 274 9.10 -21.83 1.47
CA SER A 274 8.73 -20.78 0.51
C SER A 274 8.54 -21.37 -0.88
N LEU A 275 7.36 -21.12 -1.47
CA LEU A 275 6.99 -21.45 -2.85
C LEU A 275 7.26 -20.28 -3.83
N GLY A 276 7.82 -19.18 -3.34
CA GLY A 276 8.10 -17.97 -4.11
C GLY A 276 7.27 -16.78 -3.64
N TYR A 277 7.42 -15.65 -4.34
CA TYR A 277 6.70 -14.42 -4.01
C TYR A 277 5.19 -14.55 -4.20
N ASP A 278 4.44 -13.87 -3.36
CA ASP A 278 2.98 -13.78 -3.48
C ASP A 278 2.57 -12.91 -4.67
N TYR A 279 1.27 -12.81 -4.92
CA TYR A 279 0.70 -12.13 -6.06
C TYR A 279 -0.59 -11.41 -5.68
N ILE A 280 -1.03 -10.48 -6.52
CA ILE A 280 -2.36 -9.88 -6.39
C ILE A 280 -3.42 -10.97 -6.63
N ARG A 281 -4.20 -11.28 -5.58
CA ARG A 281 -5.11 -12.43 -5.54
C ARG A 281 -6.49 -12.12 -6.15
N ASP A 282 -7.24 -13.18 -6.43
CA ASP A 282 -8.54 -13.09 -7.15
C ASP A 282 -9.57 -12.20 -6.43
N ASP A 283 -9.59 -12.22 -5.11
CA ASP A 283 -10.46 -11.35 -4.30
C ASP A 283 -10.13 -9.87 -4.50
N GLN A 284 -8.85 -9.52 -4.61
CA GLN A 284 -8.39 -8.17 -4.95
C GLN A 284 -8.73 -7.81 -6.39
N VAL A 285 -8.64 -8.75 -7.34
CA VAL A 285 -9.03 -8.53 -8.76
C VAL A 285 -10.52 -8.23 -8.87
N GLU A 286 -11.37 -9.00 -8.18
CA GLU A 286 -12.82 -8.77 -8.17
C GLU A 286 -13.19 -7.48 -7.44
N TRP A 287 -12.50 -7.18 -6.34
CA TRP A 287 -12.65 -5.90 -5.67
C TRP A 287 -12.29 -4.73 -6.57
N TYR A 288 -11.14 -4.80 -7.25
CA TYR A 288 -10.70 -3.78 -8.21
C TYR A 288 -11.76 -3.55 -9.29
N ALA A 289 -12.28 -4.62 -9.89
CA ALA A 289 -13.31 -4.51 -10.92
C ALA A 289 -14.59 -3.83 -10.41
N LYS A 290 -15.01 -4.17 -9.19
CA LYS A 290 -16.14 -3.50 -8.53
C LYS A 290 -15.86 -2.00 -8.32
N GLN A 291 -14.67 -1.64 -7.84
CA GLN A 291 -14.32 -0.23 -7.60
C GLN A 291 -14.25 0.57 -8.90
N ILE A 292 -13.68 0.01 -9.96
CA ILE A 292 -13.66 0.66 -11.28
C ILE A 292 -15.08 0.84 -11.82
N GLY A 293 -15.96 -0.16 -11.67
CA GLY A 293 -17.37 -0.02 -12.04
C GLY A 293 -18.08 1.12 -11.28
N LEU A 294 -17.77 1.31 -9.99
CA LEU A 294 -18.27 2.44 -9.21
C LEU A 294 -17.72 3.79 -9.68
N LEU A 295 -16.43 3.86 -9.99
CA LEU A 295 -15.81 5.07 -10.55
C LEU A 295 -16.43 5.42 -11.91
N GLN A 296 -16.51 4.46 -12.82
CA GLN A 296 -17.05 4.67 -14.16
C GLN A 296 -18.54 5.01 -14.14
N GLY A 297 -19.31 4.36 -13.27
CA GLY A 297 -20.73 4.67 -13.08
C GLY A 297 -20.96 6.09 -12.55
N ARG A 298 -20.01 6.65 -11.79
CA ARG A 298 -20.12 7.99 -11.21
C ARG A 298 -19.52 9.09 -12.08
N TYR A 299 -18.39 8.83 -12.73
CA TYR A 299 -17.60 9.85 -13.42
C TYR A 299 -17.58 9.70 -14.94
N GLY A 300 -18.06 8.58 -15.49
CA GLY A 300 -18.04 8.28 -16.92
C GLY A 300 -17.20 7.05 -17.25
N ALA A 301 -17.52 6.39 -18.37
CA ALA A 301 -16.82 5.17 -18.81
C ALA A 301 -15.32 5.39 -19.10
N ASP A 302 -14.91 6.65 -19.31
CA ASP A 302 -13.55 7.10 -19.55
C ASP A 302 -12.78 7.43 -18.26
N ALA A 303 -13.32 7.15 -17.08
CA ALA A 303 -12.61 7.31 -15.82
C ALA A 303 -11.29 6.52 -15.84
N LYS A 304 -10.16 7.24 -15.77
CA LYS A 304 -8.81 6.66 -15.82
C LYS A 304 -8.24 6.41 -14.43
N THR A 305 -7.42 5.38 -14.34
CA THR A 305 -6.66 5.04 -13.13
C THR A 305 -5.19 4.76 -13.40
N LEU A 306 -4.37 4.99 -12.38
CA LEU A 306 -3.01 4.49 -12.24
C LEU A 306 -3.01 3.43 -11.13
N MET A 307 -2.24 2.35 -11.27
CA MET A 307 -2.22 1.26 -10.30
C MET A 307 -0.82 1.06 -9.72
N PHE A 308 -0.74 0.84 -8.41
CA PHE A 308 0.51 0.75 -7.65
C PHE A 308 0.48 -0.49 -6.78
N PHE A 309 1.59 -1.23 -6.78
CA PHE A 309 1.84 -2.44 -5.99
C PHE A 309 3.35 -2.65 -5.87
N HIS A 310 3.80 -3.67 -5.12
CA HIS A 310 5.23 -3.90 -4.90
C HIS A 310 5.82 -4.96 -5.84
N ILE A 311 5.35 -6.21 -5.73
CA ILE A 311 5.88 -7.36 -6.51
C ILE A 311 5.40 -7.27 -7.97
N PRO A 312 6.30 -7.40 -8.96
CA PRO A 312 5.96 -7.28 -10.37
C PRO A 312 5.02 -8.39 -10.87
N LEU A 313 4.24 -8.04 -11.88
CA LEU A 313 3.42 -8.99 -12.63
C LEU A 313 4.27 -9.71 -13.70
N GLN A 314 3.85 -10.92 -14.09
CA GLN A 314 4.49 -11.69 -15.17
C GLN A 314 4.52 -10.93 -16.51
N GLU A 315 3.57 -10.01 -16.71
CA GLU A 315 3.49 -9.16 -17.88
C GLU A 315 4.65 -8.17 -18.00
N TYR A 316 5.35 -7.79 -16.91
CA TYR A 316 6.54 -6.95 -17.01
C TYR A 316 7.67 -7.64 -17.78
N GLN A 317 7.89 -8.93 -17.49
CA GLN A 317 8.88 -9.75 -18.19
C GLN A 317 8.47 -9.95 -19.66
N THR A 318 7.20 -10.25 -19.91
CA THR A 318 6.67 -10.44 -21.27
C THR A 318 6.79 -9.14 -22.10
N ALA A 319 6.46 -8.00 -21.50
CA ALA A 319 6.59 -6.69 -22.12
C ALA A 319 8.04 -6.40 -22.49
N TRP A 320 8.99 -6.66 -21.58
CA TRP A 320 10.41 -6.45 -21.83
C TRP A 320 10.94 -7.30 -22.99
N ASP A 321 10.53 -8.57 -23.05
CA ASP A 321 11.01 -9.51 -24.08
C ASP A 321 10.44 -9.24 -25.48
N THR A 322 9.27 -8.61 -25.55
CA THR A 322 8.53 -8.42 -26.81
C THR A 322 8.45 -6.97 -27.28
N GLY A 323 8.64 -6.02 -26.37
CA GLY A 323 8.43 -4.60 -26.61
C GLY A 323 9.72 -3.80 -26.75
N THR A 324 9.57 -2.48 -26.69
CA THR A 324 10.69 -1.54 -26.64
C THR A 324 10.45 -0.59 -25.47
N PRO A 325 11.42 -0.44 -24.55
CA PRO A 325 11.24 0.46 -23.42
C PRO A 325 11.06 1.90 -23.88
N VAL A 326 10.14 2.61 -23.24
CA VAL A 326 9.94 4.06 -23.36
C VAL A 326 11.12 4.78 -22.72
N PHE A 327 11.59 4.28 -21.59
CA PHE A 327 12.77 4.77 -20.88
C PHE A 327 13.39 3.67 -20.01
N GLY A 328 14.60 3.95 -19.52
CA GLY A 328 15.26 3.13 -18.50
C GLY A 328 15.74 1.77 -19.02
N THR A 329 16.12 0.89 -18.10
CA THR A 329 16.53 -0.47 -18.47
C THR A 329 16.26 -1.49 -17.37
N LYS A 330 16.02 -2.73 -17.78
CA LYS A 330 16.11 -3.92 -16.93
C LYS A 330 17.60 -4.26 -16.74
N ARG A 331 18.08 -4.33 -15.50
CA ARG A 331 19.47 -4.66 -15.15
C ARG A 331 19.62 -5.98 -14.41
N GLU A 332 18.52 -6.54 -13.93
CA GLU A 332 18.48 -7.86 -13.31
C GLU A 332 17.31 -8.69 -13.83
N ALA A 333 17.12 -9.91 -13.31
CA ALA A 333 15.91 -10.68 -13.58
C ALA A 333 14.68 -9.95 -13.01
N ILE A 334 13.48 -10.27 -13.48
CA ILE A 334 12.27 -9.73 -12.84
C ILE A 334 11.73 -10.83 -11.94
N ASP A 335 11.79 -10.63 -10.63
CA ASP A 335 11.36 -11.63 -9.65
C ASP A 335 9.85 -11.60 -9.45
N VAL A 336 9.14 -12.13 -10.45
CA VAL A 336 7.68 -12.27 -10.45
C VAL A 336 7.22 -13.44 -9.58
N SER A 337 5.95 -13.40 -9.16
CA SER A 337 5.30 -14.59 -8.61
C SER A 337 5.22 -15.72 -9.63
N GLN A 338 5.34 -16.96 -9.14
CA GLN A 338 5.08 -18.16 -9.96
C GLN A 338 3.57 -18.36 -10.22
N MET A 339 2.72 -17.76 -9.41
CA MET A 339 1.28 -17.75 -9.62
C MET A 339 0.90 -16.57 -10.52
N HIS A 340 0.04 -16.81 -11.51
CA HIS A 340 -0.41 -15.76 -12.42
C HIS A 340 -1.59 -14.99 -11.80
N SER A 341 -1.51 -13.65 -11.80
CA SER A 341 -2.59 -12.78 -11.34
C SER A 341 -3.50 -12.39 -12.50
N GLY A 342 -4.82 -12.47 -12.29
CA GLY A 342 -5.80 -11.98 -13.26
C GLY A 342 -5.89 -10.45 -13.39
N ILE A 343 -5.11 -9.68 -12.61
CA ILE A 343 -5.27 -8.23 -12.50
C ILE A 343 -4.99 -7.49 -13.81
N PHE A 344 -3.98 -7.92 -14.59
CA PHE A 344 -3.63 -7.27 -15.85
C PHE A 344 -4.73 -7.46 -16.89
N SER A 345 -5.18 -8.70 -17.09
CA SER A 345 -6.31 -9.02 -17.97
C SER A 345 -7.58 -8.25 -17.58
N ARG A 346 -7.89 -8.17 -16.28
CA ARG A 346 -9.04 -7.41 -15.80
C ARG A 346 -8.88 -5.90 -16.04
N ALA A 347 -7.67 -5.36 -15.93
CA ALA A 347 -7.40 -3.95 -16.24
C ALA A 347 -7.63 -3.63 -17.73
N LEU A 348 -7.20 -4.51 -18.63
CA LEU A 348 -7.46 -4.38 -20.07
C LEU A 348 -8.95 -4.42 -20.40
N GLU A 349 -9.70 -5.35 -19.81
CA GLU A 349 -11.14 -5.49 -20.00
C GLU A 349 -11.90 -4.21 -19.63
N LEU A 350 -11.52 -3.61 -18.49
CA LEU A 350 -12.21 -2.45 -17.92
C LEU A 350 -11.78 -1.12 -18.54
N LYS A 351 -10.62 -1.08 -19.23
CA LYS A 351 -10.08 0.09 -19.95
C LYS A 351 -9.95 1.36 -19.09
N SER A 352 -9.78 1.18 -17.78
CA SER A 352 -9.63 2.27 -16.82
C SER A 352 -8.18 2.50 -16.45
N THR A 353 -7.43 1.44 -16.12
CA THR A 353 -6.02 1.56 -15.75
C THR A 353 -5.15 1.79 -16.98
N VAL A 354 -4.40 2.90 -16.98
CA VAL A 354 -3.55 3.32 -18.11
C VAL A 354 -2.06 3.14 -17.84
N ALA A 355 -1.66 3.01 -16.57
CA ALA A 355 -0.30 2.65 -16.18
C ALA A 355 -0.28 1.88 -14.85
N MET A 356 0.71 1.02 -14.68
CA MET A 356 0.98 0.22 -13.49
C MET A 356 2.41 0.46 -13.01
N PHE A 357 2.61 0.55 -11.70
CA PHE A 357 3.88 0.89 -11.07
C PHE A 357 4.27 -0.15 -10.03
N CYS A 358 5.51 -0.64 -10.10
CA CYS A 358 6.09 -1.56 -9.12
C CYS A 358 7.49 -1.16 -8.66
N GLY A 359 8.01 -1.90 -7.68
CA GLY A 359 9.37 -1.82 -7.15
C GLY A 359 9.99 -3.21 -7.13
N HIS A 360 10.52 -3.65 -5.99
CA HIS A 360 10.91 -5.04 -5.67
C HIS A 360 12.27 -5.51 -6.24
N ASP A 361 12.54 -5.29 -7.53
CA ASP A 361 13.87 -5.54 -8.09
C ASP A 361 14.66 -4.24 -8.06
N HIS A 362 15.69 -4.16 -7.23
CA HIS A 362 16.23 -2.88 -6.80
C HIS A 362 17.03 -2.18 -7.91
N VAL A 363 17.48 -2.85 -8.98
CA VAL A 363 18.28 -2.23 -10.04
C VAL A 363 17.55 -2.10 -11.38
N ASN A 364 16.30 -2.55 -11.48
CA ASN A 364 15.43 -2.31 -12.63
C ASN A 364 14.79 -0.91 -12.53
N ASP A 365 14.76 -0.14 -13.64
CA ASP A 365 14.18 1.22 -13.63
C ASP A 365 13.58 1.67 -14.98
N PHE A 366 12.75 0.83 -15.60
CA PHE A 366 12.22 1.05 -16.94
C PHE A 366 10.72 1.35 -16.99
N GLY A 367 10.29 1.97 -18.09
CA GLY A 367 8.88 2.08 -18.48
C GLY A 367 8.68 1.44 -19.85
N ILE A 368 7.63 0.64 -20.02
CA ILE A 368 7.36 -0.07 -21.27
C ILE A 368 5.86 -0.23 -21.51
N TYR A 369 5.41 -0.06 -22.75
CA TYR A 369 4.01 -0.32 -23.10
C TYR A 369 3.78 -1.80 -23.38
N TYR A 370 2.71 -2.34 -22.80
CA TYR A 370 2.20 -3.67 -23.09
C TYR A 370 0.68 -3.63 -23.18
N GLU A 371 0.15 -4.03 -24.34
CA GLU A 371 -1.30 -4.03 -24.65
C GLU A 371 -2.04 -2.70 -24.34
N GLY A 372 -1.35 -1.56 -24.43
CA GLY A 372 -1.91 -0.23 -24.20
C GLY A 372 -1.85 0.26 -22.75
N ILE A 373 -1.24 -0.49 -21.84
CA ILE A 373 -0.94 -0.09 -20.46
C ILE A 373 0.58 0.15 -20.34
N GLU A 374 0.98 1.25 -19.71
CA GLU A 374 2.40 1.51 -19.40
C GLU A 374 2.78 0.76 -18.11
N LEU A 375 3.70 -0.19 -18.20
CA LEU A 375 4.26 -0.92 -17.06
C LEU A 375 5.56 -0.26 -16.63
N VAL A 376 5.66 0.13 -15.36
CA VAL A 376 6.73 0.99 -14.84
C VAL A 376 7.41 0.38 -13.63
N TYR A 377 8.69 0.07 -13.80
CA TYR A 377 9.62 -0.13 -12.69
C TYR A 377 10.06 1.21 -12.13
N GLY A 378 9.72 1.47 -10.87
CA GLY A 378 10.12 2.66 -10.14
C GLY A 378 11.63 2.70 -9.90
N LYS A 379 12.20 3.90 -9.77
CA LYS A 379 13.58 4.04 -9.29
C LYS A 379 13.62 3.70 -7.80
N SER A 380 14.39 2.69 -7.43
CA SER A 380 14.64 2.33 -6.04
C SER A 380 15.52 3.36 -5.33
N ILE A 381 15.54 3.31 -4.00
CA ILE A 381 16.45 4.12 -3.18
C ILE A 381 17.63 3.29 -2.66
N ASP A 382 17.38 2.02 -2.38
CA ASP A 382 18.20 1.04 -1.68
C ASP A 382 19.73 1.31 -1.57
N TYR A 383 20.20 1.16 -0.33
CA TYR A 383 21.59 1.26 0.09
C TYR A 383 22.11 0.00 0.78
N ILE A 384 21.27 -1.03 0.98
CA ILE A 384 21.59 -2.13 1.89
C ILE A 384 21.25 -3.52 1.39
N ALA A 385 20.12 -3.72 0.74
CA ALA A 385 19.57 -5.07 0.63
C ALA A 385 20.41 -5.96 -0.32
N TYR A 386 21.08 -5.39 -1.33
CA TYR A 386 22.04 -6.13 -2.16
C TYR A 386 23.50 -5.80 -1.82
N PRO A 387 24.41 -6.79 -1.84
CA PRO A 387 25.84 -6.56 -1.66
C PRO A 387 26.39 -5.50 -2.61
N GLY A 388 26.96 -4.43 -2.06
CA GLY A 388 27.61 -3.36 -2.82
C GLY A 388 26.63 -2.36 -3.46
N ILE A 389 25.32 -2.47 -3.23
CA ILE A 389 24.32 -1.58 -3.84
C ILE A 389 24.48 -0.13 -3.40
N GLU A 390 25.07 0.13 -2.23
CA GLU A 390 25.41 1.50 -1.81
C GLU A 390 26.29 2.23 -2.83
N ASN A 391 27.06 1.50 -3.65
CA ASN A 391 27.94 2.05 -4.68
C ASN A 391 27.28 2.15 -6.06
N GLN A 392 26.11 1.55 -6.26
CA GLN A 392 25.33 1.65 -7.50
C GLN A 392 24.46 2.90 -7.47
N LYS A 393 24.45 3.67 -8.55
CA LYS A 393 23.84 5.03 -8.58
C LYS A 393 22.75 5.16 -9.64
N GLU A 394 22.81 4.34 -10.68
CA GLU A 394 21.95 4.39 -11.85
C GLU A 394 20.48 4.20 -11.49
N GLN A 395 20.20 3.26 -10.61
CA GLN A 395 18.88 2.90 -10.10
C GLN A 395 18.34 3.92 -9.09
N ARG A 396 19.23 4.64 -8.39
CA ARG A 396 18.86 5.46 -7.23
C ARG A 396 18.07 6.71 -7.59
N GLY A 397 16.90 6.87 -6.98
CA GLY A 397 16.14 8.12 -7.02
C GLY A 397 14.64 7.93 -6.82
N ALA A 398 13.84 8.53 -7.70
CA ALA A 398 12.38 8.50 -7.60
C ALA A 398 11.72 8.52 -8.99
N THR A 399 10.42 8.20 -9.05
CA THR A 399 9.63 8.32 -10.28
C THR A 399 8.55 9.38 -10.10
N LEU A 400 8.65 10.48 -10.86
CA LEU A 400 7.65 11.56 -10.82
C LEU A 400 6.57 11.34 -11.87
N ILE A 401 5.32 11.41 -11.43
CA ILE A 401 4.13 11.25 -12.27
C ILE A 401 3.38 12.57 -12.25
N SER A 402 3.25 13.20 -13.42
CA SER A 402 2.55 14.47 -13.59
C SER A 402 1.24 14.24 -14.32
N VAL A 403 0.11 14.58 -13.71
CA VAL A 403 -1.24 14.39 -14.27
C VAL A 403 -1.92 15.74 -14.53
N ASP A 404 -2.31 15.99 -15.78
CA ASP A 404 -3.02 17.21 -16.16
C ASP A 404 -4.54 17.14 -15.88
N SER A 405 -5.24 18.27 -15.98
CA SER A 405 -6.68 18.35 -15.70
C SER A 405 -7.61 17.62 -16.69
N LYS A 406 -7.06 17.08 -17.78
CA LYS A 406 -7.75 16.26 -18.80
C LYS A 406 -7.38 14.77 -18.69
N SER A 407 -6.79 14.35 -17.57
CA SER A 407 -6.37 12.97 -17.35
C SER A 407 -5.24 12.52 -18.30
N GLY A 408 -4.50 13.46 -18.88
CA GLY A 408 -3.19 13.20 -19.49
C GLY A 408 -2.14 13.00 -18.40
N TYR A 409 -1.16 12.13 -18.63
CA TYR A 409 -0.09 11.89 -17.67
C TYR A 409 1.27 11.83 -18.36
N ASN A 410 2.32 12.12 -17.61
CA ASN A 410 3.71 11.95 -18.01
C ASN A 410 4.50 11.34 -16.85
N ILE A 411 5.44 10.46 -17.16
CA ILE A 411 6.27 9.73 -16.20
C ILE A 411 7.72 10.17 -16.40
N THR A 412 8.38 10.57 -15.31
CA THR A 412 9.75 11.09 -15.35
C THR A 412 10.59 10.36 -14.29
N PRO A 413 11.47 9.43 -14.70
CA PRO A 413 12.45 8.84 -13.80
C PRO A 413 13.49 9.91 -13.39
N LEU A 414 13.69 10.09 -12.09
CA LEU A 414 14.58 11.11 -11.52
C LEU A 414 15.75 10.44 -10.81
N ARG A 415 16.97 10.70 -11.28
CA ARG A 415 18.17 10.26 -10.57
C ARG A 415 18.45 11.15 -9.35
N PHE A 416 18.89 10.50 -8.28
CA PHE A 416 19.36 11.18 -7.07
C PHE A 416 20.56 12.07 -7.37
N GLU A 417 21.58 11.51 -8.02
CA GLU A 417 22.81 12.20 -8.42
C GLU A 417 22.72 12.93 -9.77
#